data_AF-A0A1C3VRT2-F1
#
_entry.id   AF-A0A1C3VRT2-F1
#
_cell.length_a   1.000
_cell.length_b   1.000
_cell.length_c   1.000
_cell.angle_alpha   90.00
_cell.angle_beta   90.00
_cell.angle_gamma   90.00
#
_symmetry.space_group_name_H-M   'P 1'
#
loop_
_entity.id
_entity.type
_entity.pdbx_description
1 polymer ?
#
loop_
_entity_poly.entity_id
_entity_poly.type
_entity_poly.pdbx_seq_one_letter_code
_entity_poly.pdbx_strand_id
1 'polypeptide(L)'
;MAWRFHSRARVSSRNPQAFAVCDDCGRWYNHVDLRWQMQWSGNRLQNLRLLVCESCWDEPQQQLRTRILSADPLPIRNPRPEYFFIDDNTFLITNDGIDIVTNDGLNLVTN
;
A
#
# COMPACT_ATOMS: atom_id res chain seq x y z
N MET A 1 3.88 -49.68 -12.51
CA MET A 1 4.67 -48.69 -11.72
C MET A 1 5.06 -47.57 -12.67
N ALA A 2 4.59 -46.35 -12.44
CA ALA A 2 4.97 -45.20 -13.27
C ALA A 2 6.18 -44.52 -12.63
N TRP A 3 7.30 -44.46 -13.35
CA TRP A 3 8.46 -43.68 -12.95
C TRP A 3 8.09 -42.20 -12.97
N ARG A 4 8.00 -41.57 -11.80
CA ARG A 4 7.83 -40.12 -11.68
C ARG A 4 9.11 -39.54 -11.10
N PHE A 5 9.74 -38.66 -11.87
CA PHE A 5 10.91 -37.92 -11.40
C PHE A 5 10.50 -37.01 -10.23
N HIS A 6 11.05 -37.29 -9.05
CA HIS A 6 10.78 -36.58 -7.80
C HIS A 6 11.56 -35.24 -7.69
N SER A 7 12.16 -34.77 -8.78
CA SER A 7 12.89 -33.50 -8.90
C SER A 7 13.81 -33.21 -7.70
N ARG A 8 13.43 -32.28 -6.80
CA ARG A 8 14.21 -31.84 -5.64
C ARG A 8 13.83 -32.55 -4.33
N ALA A 9 12.81 -33.41 -4.35
CA ALA A 9 12.39 -34.17 -3.20
C ALA A 9 13.33 -35.37 -2.93
N ARG A 10 13.68 -35.56 -1.65
CA ARG A 10 14.59 -36.59 -1.15
C ARG A 10 13.82 -37.72 -0.48
N VAL A 11 14.15 -38.96 -0.82
CA VAL A 11 13.65 -40.17 -0.15
C VAL A 11 14.71 -40.67 0.83
N SER A 12 14.32 -40.94 2.08
CA SER A 12 15.16 -41.65 3.03
C SER A 12 14.34 -42.71 3.73
N SER A 13 14.83 -43.95 3.74
CA SER A 13 14.19 -45.06 4.46
C SER A 13 14.32 -44.92 5.98
N ARG A 14 15.38 -44.26 6.46
CA ARG A 14 15.62 -44.05 7.90
C ARG A 14 14.88 -42.84 8.47
N ASN A 15 14.61 -41.85 7.64
CA ASN A 15 13.90 -40.64 8.02
C ASN A 15 12.89 -40.28 6.92
N PRO A 16 11.73 -40.96 6.89
CA PRO A 16 10.71 -40.71 5.89
C PRO A 16 10.10 -39.33 6.11
N GLN A 17 10.01 -38.56 5.02
CA GLN A 17 9.44 -37.23 5.02
C GLN A 17 8.37 -37.14 3.93
N ALA A 18 7.29 -36.42 4.20
CA ALA A 18 6.21 -36.26 3.25
C ALA A 18 6.67 -35.46 2.01
N PHE A 19 6.24 -35.90 0.84
CA PHE A 19 6.39 -35.14 -0.38
C PHE A 19 5.30 -34.08 -0.51
N ALA A 20 5.68 -32.93 -1.02
CA ALA A 20 4.79 -31.82 -1.29
C ALA A 20 5.25 -31.09 -2.56
N VAL A 21 4.34 -30.31 -3.13
CA VAL A 21 4.62 -29.48 -4.30
C VAL A 21 4.63 -28.03 -3.85
N CYS A 22 5.61 -27.25 -4.32
CA CYS A 22 5.61 -25.80 -4.10
C CYS A 22 4.49 -25.16 -4.91
N ASP A 23 3.64 -24.34 -4.26
CA ASP A 23 2.49 -23.72 -4.92
C ASP A 23 2.86 -22.68 -5.99
N ASP A 24 4.08 -22.13 -5.93
CA ASP A 24 4.56 -21.10 -6.86
C ASP A 24 5.29 -21.70 -8.08
N CYS A 25 6.39 -22.45 -7.87
CA CYS A 25 7.16 -23.02 -8.98
C CYS A 25 6.72 -24.44 -9.43
N GLY A 26 5.77 -25.07 -8.74
CA GLY A 26 5.20 -26.38 -9.12
C GLY A 26 6.17 -27.58 -9.02
N ARG A 27 7.33 -27.41 -8.40
CA ARG A 27 8.33 -28.48 -8.24
C ARG A 27 8.09 -29.29 -6.98
N TRP A 28 8.51 -30.56 -7.01
CA TRP A 28 8.45 -31.47 -5.87
C TRP A 28 9.58 -31.19 -4.88
N TYR A 29 9.21 -31.04 -3.61
CA TYR A 29 10.10 -30.91 -2.45
C TYR A 29 9.60 -31.80 -1.32
N ASN A 30 10.35 -31.87 -0.22
CA ASN A 30 9.82 -32.44 1.01
C ASN A 30 9.03 -31.35 1.73
N HIS A 31 7.89 -31.70 2.34
CA HIS A 31 7.01 -30.76 3.04
C HIS A 31 7.75 -29.96 4.12
N VAL A 32 8.79 -30.54 4.72
CA VAL A 32 9.66 -29.91 5.74
C VAL A 32 10.45 -28.73 5.19
N ASP A 33 10.76 -28.74 3.89
CA ASP A 33 11.58 -27.70 3.26
C ASP A 33 10.72 -26.52 2.76
N LEU A 34 9.39 -26.65 2.80
CA LEU A 34 8.46 -25.63 2.38
C LEU A 34 8.05 -24.74 3.56
N ARG A 35 7.74 -23.48 3.28
CA ARG A 35 7.40 -22.46 4.27
C ARG A 35 6.13 -21.74 3.84
N TRP A 36 5.35 -21.27 4.81
CA TRP A 36 4.17 -20.45 4.53
C TRP A 36 4.58 -19.05 4.09
N GLN A 37 4.03 -18.62 2.95
CA GLN A 37 4.20 -17.26 2.46
C GLN A 37 3.34 -16.30 3.28
N MET A 38 3.99 -15.23 3.75
CA MET A 38 3.38 -14.21 4.59
C MET A 38 3.30 -12.89 3.83
N GLN A 39 2.23 -12.13 4.04
CA GLN A 39 2.06 -10.79 3.48
C GLN A 39 1.52 -9.84 4.54
N TRP A 40 1.88 -8.56 4.45
CA TRP A 40 1.25 -7.53 5.28
C TRP A 40 -0.22 -7.38 4.91
N SER A 41 -1.08 -7.49 5.91
CA SER A 41 -2.50 -7.14 5.81
C SER A 41 -2.84 -6.27 7.01
N GLY A 42 -2.86 -4.97 6.79
CA GLY A 42 -3.02 -4.01 7.86
C GLY A 42 -1.72 -3.82 8.68
N ASN A 43 -1.84 -3.93 9.99
CA ASN A 43 -0.71 -3.84 10.93
C ASN A 43 -0.11 -5.22 11.31
N ARG A 44 -0.51 -6.30 10.65
CA ARG A 44 -0.01 -7.65 10.96
C ARG A 44 0.35 -8.43 9.69
N LEU A 45 1.29 -9.35 9.83
CA LEU A 45 1.55 -10.36 8.83
C LEU A 45 0.41 -11.38 8.85
N GLN A 46 -0.09 -11.73 7.67
CA GLN A 46 -1.09 -12.77 7.48
C GLN A 46 -0.53 -13.84 6.55
N ASN A 47 -0.91 -15.09 6.84
CA ASN A 47 -0.57 -16.22 6.00
C ASN A 47 -1.49 -16.24 4.78
N LEU A 48 -0.91 -16.25 3.59
CA LEU A 48 -1.64 -16.34 2.32
C LEU A 48 -2.15 -17.75 2.03
N ARG A 49 -1.75 -18.73 2.85
CA ARG A 49 -1.99 -20.16 2.65
C ARG A 49 -1.35 -20.67 1.35
N LEU A 50 -0.20 -20.11 1.02
CA LEU A 50 0.69 -20.60 -0.04
C LEU A 50 1.92 -21.21 0.61
N LEU A 51 2.21 -22.46 0.29
CA LEU A 51 3.36 -23.19 0.81
C LEU A 51 4.46 -23.21 -0.26
N VAL A 52 5.53 -22.46 -0.02
CA VAL A 52 6.56 -22.17 -1.01
C VAL A 52 7.94 -22.69 -0.61
N CYS A 53 8.77 -23.00 -1.60
CA CYS A 53 10.17 -23.39 -1.39
C CYS A 53 11.06 -22.17 -1.14
N GLU A 54 12.24 -22.38 -0.55
CA GLU A 54 13.21 -21.32 -0.20
C GLU A 54 13.53 -20.34 -1.35
N SER A 55 13.65 -20.81 -2.59
CA SER A 55 13.94 -19.92 -3.72
C SER A 55 12.78 -19.02 -4.17
N CYS A 56 11.55 -19.39 -3.81
CA CYS A 56 10.32 -18.65 -4.12
C CYS A 56 9.82 -17.88 -2.89
N TRP A 57 10.53 -17.96 -1.77
CA TRP A 57 10.11 -17.34 -0.53
C TRP A 57 10.48 -15.86 -0.57
N ASP A 58 9.49 -15.01 -0.80
CA ASP A 58 9.67 -13.56 -0.92
C ASP A 58 9.46 -12.83 0.41
N GLU A 59 10.19 -11.72 0.60
CA GLU A 59 9.98 -10.82 1.73
C GLU A 59 8.66 -10.06 1.60
N PRO A 60 7.83 -9.98 2.66
CA PRO A 60 6.54 -9.29 2.61
C PRO A 60 6.71 -7.79 2.33
N GLN A 61 6.04 -7.31 1.29
CA GLN A 61 6.11 -5.91 0.84
C GLN A 61 5.68 -4.92 1.93
N GLN A 62 6.60 -4.04 2.34
CA GLN A 62 6.36 -3.05 3.40
C GLN A 62 5.32 -1.99 3.02
N GLN A 63 5.09 -1.75 1.73
CA GLN A 63 4.08 -0.80 1.23
C GLN A 63 2.64 -1.19 1.63
N LEU A 64 2.38 -2.48 1.85
CA LEU A 64 1.08 -3.00 2.28
C LEU A 64 0.88 -2.90 3.79
N ARG A 65 1.93 -2.54 4.54
CA ARG A 65 1.83 -2.31 5.99
C ARG A 65 1.15 -0.96 6.23
N THR A 66 0.11 -0.97 7.05
CA THR A 66 -0.58 0.27 7.42
C THR A 66 0.36 1.19 8.18
N ARG A 67 0.50 2.44 7.70
CA ARG A 67 1.21 3.49 8.41
C ARG A 67 0.32 4.03 9.52
N ILE A 68 0.75 3.84 10.77
CA ILE A 68 0.06 4.39 11.94
C ILE A 68 0.49 5.85 12.05
N LEU A 69 -0.45 6.77 11.85
CA LEU A 69 -0.24 8.20 12.08
C LEU A 69 -0.40 8.50 13.57
N SER A 70 0.29 9.53 14.05
CA SER A 70 0.02 10.11 15.36
C SER A 70 -1.38 10.72 15.38
N ALA A 71 -1.91 10.97 16.58
CA ALA A 71 -3.13 11.75 16.74
C ALA A 71 -2.95 13.14 16.09
N ASP A 72 -4.05 13.69 15.57
CA ASP A 72 -4.09 15.07 15.09
C ASP A 72 -3.78 16.04 16.24
N PRO A 73 -3.18 17.20 15.94
CA PRO A 73 -2.94 18.22 16.95
C PRO A 73 -4.28 18.72 17.53
N LEU A 74 -4.27 19.07 18.81
CA LEU A 74 -5.44 19.67 19.45
C LEU A 74 -5.71 21.07 18.85
N PRO A 75 -6.97 21.46 18.64
CA PRO A 75 -7.30 22.80 18.18
C PRO A 75 -6.89 23.85 19.21
N ILE A 76 -6.33 24.97 18.77
CA ILE A 76 -5.97 26.08 19.65
C ILE A 76 -7.14 27.07 19.76
N ARG A 77 -7.41 27.60 20.95
CA ARG A 77 -8.36 28.72 21.09
C ARG A 77 -7.71 29.98 20.51
N ASN A 78 -8.48 30.71 19.69
CA ASN A 78 -8.04 31.92 18.99
C ASN A 78 -6.85 31.63 18.04
N PRO A 79 -7.09 30.97 16.88
CA PRO A 79 -6.03 30.56 15.96
C PRO A 79 -5.26 31.71 15.28
N ARG A 80 -5.64 32.98 15.52
CA ARG A 80 -5.04 34.18 14.90
C ARG A 80 -4.77 33.96 13.40
N PRO A 81 -5.80 33.63 12.61
CA PRO A 81 -5.63 33.46 11.17
C PRO A 81 -5.04 34.73 10.56
N GLU A 82 -4.35 34.58 9.44
CA GLU A 82 -3.86 35.71 8.66
C GLU A 82 -5.00 36.61 8.19
N TYR A 83 -4.69 37.88 7.95
CA TYR A 83 -5.65 38.83 7.41
C TYR A 83 -5.79 38.60 5.89
N PHE A 84 -6.67 37.68 5.52
CA PHE A 84 -6.95 37.35 4.12
C PHE A 84 -7.40 38.55 3.28
N PHE A 85 -7.96 39.60 3.90
CA PHE A 85 -8.38 40.82 3.19
C PHE A 85 -7.25 41.53 2.43
N ILE A 86 -5.98 41.38 2.82
CA ILE A 86 -4.85 42.02 2.12
C ILE A 86 -4.31 41.13 0.99
N ASP A 87 -4.44 39.80 1.12
CA ASP A 87 -3.90 38.81 0.19
C ASP A 87 -4.93 38.28 -0.83
N ASP A 88 -6.24 38.41 -0.55
CA ASP A 88 -7.31 38.07 -1.47
C ASP A 88 -7.55 39.18 -2.50
N ASN A 89 -6.54 39.43 -3.34
CA ASN A 89 -6.74 40.23 -4.55
C ASN A 89 -7.39 39.38 -5.63
N THR A 90 -8.70 39.53 -5.83
CA THR A 90 -9.41 38.89 -6.94
C THR A 90 -9.13 39.66 -8.23
N PHE A 91 -8.12 39.27 -9.00
CA PHE A 91 -7.76 39.89 -10.29
C PHE A 91 -8.68 39.44 -11.45
N LEU A 92 -9.99 39.35 -11.22
CA LEU A 92 -10.96 39.06 -12.29
C LEU A 92 -11.14 40.30 -13.17
N ILE A 93 -10.16 40.52 -14.04
CA ILE A 93 -10.20 41.52 -15.11
C ILE A 93 -10.55 40.84 -16.43
N THR A 94 -11.27 41.54 -17.30
CA THR A 94 -11.41 41.09 -18.70
C THR A 94 -10.07 41.19 -19.42
N ASN A 95 -9.94 40.58 -20.61
CA ASN A 95 -8.73 40.69 -21.44
C ASN A 95 -8.36 42.15 -21.77
N ASP A 96 -9.32 43.08 -21.63
CA ASP A 96 -9.17 44.52 -21.87
C ASP A 96 -8.89 45.32 -20.58
N GLY A 97 -8.72 44.66 -19.43
CA GLY A 97 -8.37 45.29 -18.16
C GLY A 97 -9.54 46.00 -17.44
N ILE A 98 -10.78 45.62 -17.76
CA ILE A 98 -12.00 46.23 -17.19
C ILE A 98 -12.50 45.36 -16.02
N ASP A 99 -12.88 46.01 -14.92
CA ASP A 99 -13.50 45.37 -13.76
C ASP A 99 -14.91 44.85 -14.11
N ILE A 100 -15.21 43.63 -13.69
CA ILE A 100 -16.53 43.03 -13.90
C ILE A 100 -17.51 43.59 -12.85
N VAL A 101 -18.53 44.30 -13.32
CA VAL A 101 -19.63 44.84 -12.51
C VAL A 101 -20.89 43.99 -12.62
N THR A 102 -21.69 43.94 -11.56
CA THR A 102 -23.06 43.41 -11.66
C THR A 102 -23.95 44.35 -12.46
N ASN A 103 -25.13 43.88 -12.89
CA ASN A 103 -26.10 44.68 -13.64
C ASN A 103 -26.64 45.90 -12.84
N ASP A 104 -26.44 45.90 -11.52
CA ASP A 104 -26.79 46.98 -10.60
C ASP A 104 -25.60 47.93 -10.31
N GLY A 105 -24.47 47.77 -11.01
CA GLY A 105 -23.29 48.64 -10.91
C GLY A 105 -22.40 48.36 -9.70
N LEU A 106 -22.57 47.21 -9.04
CA LEU A 106 -21.75 46.81 -7.89
C LEU A 106 -20.49 46.13 -8.42
N ASN A 107 -19.31 46.65 -8.06
CA ASN A 107 -18.04 46.00 -8.37
C ASN A 107 -17.99 44.64 -7.67
N LEU A 108 -17.82 43.57 -8.45
CA LEU A 108 -17.63 42.22 -7.91
C LEU A 108 -16.26 42.03 -7.27
N VAL A 109 -15.35 42.99 -7.48
CA VAL A 109 -14.01 43.05 -6.92
C VAL A 109 -13.90 44.34 -6.10
N THR A 110 -13.81 44.21 -4.78
CA THR A 110 -13.55 45.32 -3.87
C THR A 110 -12.28 45.02 -3.09
N ASN A 111 -11.33 45.96 -3.13
CA ASN A 111 -10.25 46.03 -2.14
C ASN A 111 -10.79 46.25 -0.73
#